data_AF-A0A7J3XFD2-F1
#
_entry.id   AF-A0A7J3XFD2-F1
#
_cell.length_a   1.000
_cell.length_b   1.000
_cell.length_c   1.000
_cell.angle_alpha   90.00
_cell.angle_beta   90.00
_cell.angle_gamma   90.00
#
_symmetry.space_group_name_H-M   'P 1'
#
loop_
_entity.id
_entity.type
_entity.pdbx_description
1 polymer ?
#
loop_
_entity_poly.entity_id
_entity_poly.type
_entity_poly.pdbx_seq_one_letter_code
_entity_poly.pdbx_strand_id
1 'polypeptide(L)'
;MASPARPTEKVLRDLEEVAKYYGRTICFKGSEERPCSEVLGDLTRGSTASGITVCNERNNLCVELLEGSMLKVVELEGNEVFFQVDVGDLVRRGSVLAYVITGKGEVRSFRARDEGYVVFIHEDPIARPMRYTLVLGSEGVRVRELRGG
;
A
#
# COMPACT_ATOMS: atom_id res chain seq x y z
N MET A 1 6.13 18.88 35.56
CA MET A 1 6.02 18.04 34.35
C MET A 1 4.93 17.01 34.62
N ALA A 2 3.79 17.09 33.93
CA ALA A 2 2.69 16.14 34.11
C ALA A 2 2.98 14.88 33.30
N SER A 3 2.92 13.71 33.96
CA SER A 3 3.00 12.41 33.29
C SER A 3 1.72 12.21 32.45
N PRO A 4 1.80 11.75 31.19
CA PRO A 4 0.61 11.51 30.39
C PRO A 4 -0.26 10.45 31.09
N ALA A 5 -1.56 10.73 31.20
CA ALA A 5 -2.53 9.82 31.78
C ALA A 5 -2.49 8.47 31.05
N ARG A 6 -2.41 7.37 31.80
CA ARG A 6 -2.45 6.02 31.20
C ARG A 6 -3.85 5.79 30.60
N PRO A 7 -3.95 5.32 29.35
CA PRO A 7 -5.22 4.95 28.75
C PRO A 7 -5.92 3.87 29.60
N THR A 8 -7.25 3.94 29.69
CA THR A 8 -8.04 2.90 30.33
C THR A 8 -8.08 1.65 29.46
N GLU A 9 -8.31 0.49 30.06
CA GLU A 9 -8.39 -0.79 29.34
C GLU A 9 -9.48 -0.79 28.25
N LYS A 10 -10.58 -0.05 28.47
CA LYS A 10 -11.61 0.18 27.46
C LYS A 10 -11.07 0.96 26.26
N VAL A 11 -10.34 2.06 26.50
CA VAL A 11 -9.74 2.85 25.42
C VAL A 11 -8.74 2.01 24.64
N LEU A 12 -7.96 1.13 25.29
CA LEU A 12 -7.07 0.21 24.58
C LEU A 12 -7.84 -0.77 23.68
N ARG A 13 -8.93 -1.36 24.17
CA ARG A 13 -9.78 -2.25 23.35
C ARG A 13 -10.46 -1.52 22.19
N ASP A 14 -11.00 -0.33 22.43
CA ASP A 14 -11.62 0.50 21.40
C ASP A 14 -10.57 0.89 20.33
N LEU A 15 -9.34 1.22 20.75
CA LEU A 15 -8.23 1.50 19.84
C LEU A 15 -7.77 0.25 19.06
N GLU A 16 -7.73 -0.93 19.68
CA GLU A 16 -7.43 -2.19 19.01
C GLU A 16 -8.52 -2.55 17.98
N GLU A 17 -9.79 -2.32 18.29
CA GLU A 17 -10.91 -2.55 17.38
C GLU A 17 -10.86 -1.59 16.19
N VAL A 18 -10.60 -0.32 16.44
CA VAL A 18 -10.44 0.70 15.39
C VAL A 18 -9.18 0.41 14.55
N ALA A 19 -8.07 0.02 15.18
CA ALA A 19 -6.82 -0.29 14.49
C ALA A 19 -6.94 -1.45 13.49
N LYS A 20 -7.88 -2.40 13.69
CA LYS A 20 -8.18 -3.46 12.70
C LYS A 20 -8.67 -2.89 11.37
N TYR A 21 -9.41 -1.78 11.40
CA TYR A 21 -9.87 -1.08 10.19
C TYR A 21 -8.78 -0.19 9.58
N TYR A 22 -7.73 0.13 10.35
CA TYR A 22 -6.51 0.82 9.92
C TYR A 22 -5.31 -0.14 9.85
N GLY A 23 -5.55 -1.42 9.56
CA GLY A 23 -4.50 -2.44 9.50
C GLY A 23 -3.29 -1.94 8.72
N ARG A 24 -2.10 -2.17 9.29
CA ARG A 24 -0.90 -1.51 8.81
C ARG A 24 -0.40 -2.21 7.55
N THR A 25 0.26 -1.43 6.70
CA THR A 25 1.18 -1.99 5.73
C THR A 25 2.52 -2.20 6.41
N ILE A 26 2.99 -3.45 6.46
CA ILE A 26 4.26 -3.86 7.06
C ILE A 26 5.19 -4.27 5.93
N CYS A 27 6.43 -3.77 5.96
CA CYS A 27 7.40 -4.03 4.92
C CYS A 27 8.61 -4.78 5.47
N PHE A 28 9.10 -5.74 4.70
CA PHE A 28 10.27 -6.54 5.03
C PHE A 28 11.30 -6.47 3.91
N LYS A 29 12.58 -6.52 4.28
CA LYS A 29 13.70 -6.78 3.36
C LYS A 29 14.47 -7.98 3.89
N GLY A 30 14.37 -9.12 3.20
CA GLY A 30 14.72 -10.42 3.75
C GLY A 30 13.79 -10.79 4.89
N SER A 31 14.35 -11.14 6.04
CA SER A 31 13.60 -11.47 7.26
C SER A 31 13.42 -10.28 8.21
N GLU A 32 13.95 -9.10 7.88
CA GLU A 32 13.94 -7.93 8.76
C GLU A 32 12.82 -6.98 8.38
N GLU A 33 12.02 -6.57 9.36
CA GLU A 33 11.03 -5.51 9.19
C GLU A 33 11.73 -4.16 9.00
N ARG A 34 11.27 -3.38 8.03
CA ARG A 34 11.79 -2.06 7.70
C ARG A 34 10.66 -1.06 7.55
N PRO A 35 10.86 0.23 7.88
CA PRO A 35 9.90 1.27 7.54
C PRO A 35 9.56 1.22 6.06
N CYS A 36 8.26 1.25 5.72
CA CYS A 36 7.83 1.13 4.33
C CYS A 36 8.33 2.28 3.43
N SER A 37 8.69 3.43 4.02
CA SER A 37 9.35 4.53 3.31
C SER A 37 10.76 4.17 2.81
N GLU A 38 11.48 3.26 3.49
CA GLU A 38 12.83 2.84 3.09
C GLU A 38 12.78 1.88 1.89
N VAL A 39 11.76 1.03 1.80
CA VAL A 39 11.61 0.10 0.65
C VAL A 39 11.04 0.78 -0.59
N LEU A 40 10.35 1.92 -0.45
CA LEU A 40 9.77 2.67 -1.57
C LEU A 40 10.80 3.00 -2.66
N GLY A 41 12.02 3.38 -2.26
CA GLY A 41 13.09 3.66 -3.20
C GLY A 41 13.54 2.43 -4.00
N ASP A 42 13.47 1.23 -3.42
CA ASP A 42 13.78 -0.02 -4.12
C ASP A 42 12.64 -0.42 -5.07
N LEU A 43 11.39 -0.21 -4.63
CA LEU A 43 10.20 -0.51 -5.43
C LEU A 43 10.04 0.40 -6.66
N THR A 44 10.47 1.67 -6.57
CA THR A 44 10.33 2.64 -7.66
C THR A 44 11.47 2.62 -8.68
N ARG A 45 12.65 2.07 -8.32
CA ARG A 45 13.81 1.95 -9.21
C ARG A 45 13.71 0.79 -10.23
N GLY A 46 12.69 -0.05 -10.13
CA GLY A 46 12.20 -0.90 -11.21
C GLY A 46 13.08 -2.06 -11.68
N SER A 47 14.21 -2.38 -11.03
CA SER A 47 15.17 -3.35 -11.59
C SER A 47 15.67 -4.50 -10.69
N THR A 48 15.53 -4.47 -9.36
CA THR A 48 15.93 -5.61 -8.50
C THR A 48 15.31 -5.50 -7.10
N ALA A 49 13.99 -5.62 -7.00
CA ALA A 49 13.27 -5.56 -5.72
C ALA A 49 13.12 -6.93 -5.03
N SER A 50 13.98 -7.91 -5.37
CA SER A 50 13.90 -9.25 -4.82
C SER A 50 14.16 -9.27 -3.31
N GLY A 51 13.45 -10.14 -2.60
CA GLY A 51 13.55 -10.27 -1.14
C GLY A 51 12.77 -9.19 -0.38
N ILE A 52 11.97 -8.37 -1.05
CA ILE A 52 11.02 -7.47 -0.40
C ILE A 52 9.69 -8.21 -0.23
N THR A 53 9.12 -8.13 0.97
CA THR A 53 7.74 -8.56 1.23
C THR A 53 6.95 -7.40 1.78
N VAL A 54 5.78 -7.13 1.20
CA VAL A 54 4.83 -6.13 1.70
C VAL A 54 3.58 -6.85 2.18
N CYS A 55 3.26 -6.72 3.46
CA CYS A 55 2.07 -7.31 4.06
C CYS A 55 1.05 -6.23 4.42
N ASN A 56 -0.23 -6.52 4.21
CA ASN A 56 -1.34 -5.67 4.58
C ASN A 56 -2.23 -6.40 5.57
N GLU A 57 -2.25 -5.90 6.80
CA GLU A 57 -3.04 -6.51 7.87
C GLU A 57 -4.55 -6.37 7.63
N ARG A 58 -5.00 -5.40 6.82
CA ARG A 58 -6.44 -5.17 6.55
C ARG A 58 -7.08 -6.33 5.80
N ASN A 59 -6.34 -6.93 4.87
CA ASN A 59 -6.81 -8.05 4.05
C ASN A 59 -6.04 -9.35 4.33
N ASN A 60 -5.09 -9.34 5.27
CA ASN A 60 -4.22 -10.47 5.61
C ASN A 60 -3.45 -11.01 4.40
N LEU A 61 -3.07 -10.16 3.45
CA LEU A 61 -2.26 -10.57 2.28
C LEU A 61 -0.85 -10.01 2.37
N CYS A 62 0.10 -10.81 1.91
CA CYS A 62 1.48 -10.42 1.70
C CYS A 62 1.84 -10.63 0.23
N VAL A 63 2.55 -9.65 -0.33
CA VAL A 63 3.14 -9.68 -1.66
C VAL A 63 4.65 -9.84 -1.51
N GLU A 64 5.17 -10.97 -1.97
CA GLU A 64 6.59 -11.30 -1.98
C GLU A 64 7.15 -11.08 -3.39
N LEU A 65 8.25 -10.32 -3.47
CA LEU A 65 8.98 -10.07 -4.71
C LEU A 65 10.17 -11.03 -4.81
N LEU A 66 10.12 -11.92 -5.79
CA LEU A 66 11.17 -12.89 -6.08
C LEU A 66 12.17 -12.31 -7.09
N GLU A 67 13.27 -13.04 -7.32
CA GLU A 67 14.19 -12.72 -8.40
C GLU A 67 13.45 -12.71 -9.75
N GLY A 68 13.77 -11.72 -10.60
CA GLY A 68 13.07 -11.50 -11.87
C GLY A 68 11.74 -10.73 -11.74
N SER A 69 11.41 -10.19 -10.55
CA SER A 69 10.18 -9.41 -10.39
C SER A 69 10.13 -8.19 -11.30
N MET A 70 9.04 -8.05 -12.07
CA MET A 70 8.80 -6.87 -12.91
C MET A 70 7.81 -5.93 -12.25
N LEU A 71 8.29 -4.72 -11.91
CA LEU A 71 7.51 -3.67 -11.27
C LEU A 71 7.18 -2.52 -12.23
N LYS A 72 5.98 -1.96 -12.08
CA LYS A 72 5.52 -0.76 -12.78
C LYS A 72 5.03 0.26 -11.77
N VAL A 73 5.56 1.47 -11.87
CA VAL A 73 5.17 2.59 -11.03
C VAL A 73 4.03 3.35 -11.71
N VAL A 74 2.98 3.60 -10.94
CA VAL A 74 1.79 4.32 -11.33
C VAL A 74 1.67 5.53 -10.42
N GLU A 75 1.84 6.71 -10.97
CA GLU A 75 1.66 7.97 -10.25
C GLU A 75 0.24 8.50 -10.48
N LEU A 76 -0.36 8.99 -9.39
CA LEU A 76 -1.70 9.54 -9.41
C LEU A 76 -1.74 10.82 -8.56
N GLU A 77 -2.45 11.82 -9.07
CA GLU A 77 -2.60 13.12 -8.42
C GLU A 77 -4.07 13.55 -8.44
N GLY A 78 -4.56 14.12 -7.33
CA GLY A 78 -5.95 14.53 -7.17
C GLY A 78 -6.18 15.43 -5.96
N ASN A 79 -7.29 16.17 -5.94
CA ASN A 79 -7.69 16.90 -4.73
C ASN A 79 -8.08 15.91 -3.62
N GLU A 80 -8.85 14.89 -3.99
CA GLU A 80 -9.11 13.71 -3.16
C GLU A 80 -9.00 12.46 -4.03
N VAL A 81 -8.56 11.35 -3.43
CA VAL A 81 -8.31 10.08 -4.10
C VAL A 81 -8.88 8.95 -3.27
N PHE A 82 -9.70 8.10 -3.90
CA PHE A 82 -10.33 6.95 -3.28
C PHE A 82 -9.95 5.69 -4.02
N PHE A 83 -9.03 4.90 -3.46
CA PHE A 83 -8.64 3.61 -4.05
C PHE A 83 -9.78 2.58 -3.96
N GLN A 84 -9.89 1.76 -5.00
CA GLN A 84 -10.78 0.60 -5.08
C GLN A 84 -9.99 -0.72 -4.99
N VAL A 85 -8.68 -0.61 -4.78
CA VAL A 85 -7.74 -1.72 -4.71
C VAL A 85 -6.84 -1.52 -3.50
N ASP A 86 -6.28 -2.61 -3.01
CA ASP A 86 -5.35 -2.61 -1.89
C ASP A 86 -4.17 -3.56 -2.16
N VAL A 87 -3.13 -3.48 -1.34
CA VAL A 87 -1.95 -4.37 -1.45
C VAL A 87 -2.38 -5.84 -1.45
N GLY A 88 -1.93 -6.61 -2.44
CA GLY A 88 -2.29 -8.01 -2.65
C GLY A 88 -3.36 -8.24 -3.72
N ASP A 89 -4.11 -7.21 -4.12
CA ASP A 89 -5.16 -7.35 -5.12
C ASP A 89 -4.59 -7.58 -6.52
N LEU A 90 -5.22 -8.50 -7.28
CA LEU A 90 -4.94 -8.67 -8.71
C LEU A 90 -5.74 -7.65 -9.52
N VAL A 91 -5.05 -6.82 -10.31
CA VAL A 91 -5.66 -5.86 -11.22
C VAL A 91 -5.43 -6.28 -12.66
N ARG A 92 -6.47 -6.17 -13.49
CA ARG A 92 -6.39 -6.39 -14.94
C ARG A 92 -6.37 -5.05 -15.65
N ARG A 93 -5.86 -5.04 -16.88
CA ARG A 93 -5.93 -3.85 -17.75
C ARG A 93 -7.39 -3.37 -17.86
N GLY A 94 -7.61 -2.09 -17.59
CA GLY A 94 -8.93 -1.44 -17.61
C GLY A 94 -9.70 -1.48 -16.29
N SER A 95 -9.26 -2.27 -15.28
CA SER A 95 -9.82 -2.22 -13.92
C SER A 95 -9.71 -0.81 -13.35
N VAL A 96 -10.72 -0.37 -12.59
CA VAL A 96 -10.67 0.90 -11.87
C VAL A 96 -9.75 0.72 -10.66
N LEU A 97 -8.70 1.54 -10.58
CA LEU A 97 -7.78 1.56 -9.44
C LEU A 97 -8.24 2.55 -8.38
N ALA A 98 -8.71 3.72 -8.82
CA ALA A 98 -9.18 4.77 -7.92
C ALA A 98 -10.20 5.69 -8.59
N TYR A 99 -11.00 6.37 -7.77
CA TYR A 99 -11.75 7.56 -8.15
C TYR A 99 -11.01 8.80 -7.68
N VAL A 100 -10.87 9.78 -8.57
CA VAL A 100 -10.15 11.02 -8.32
C VAL A 100 -11.12 12.19 -8.40
N ILE A 101 -11.21 12.95 -7.31
CA ILE A 101 -11.94 14.22 -7.28
C ILE A 101 -10.95 15.33 -7.64
N THR A 102 -11.26 16.09 -8.69
CA THR A 102 -10.45 17.24 -9.10
C THR A 102 -10.72 18.46 -8.22
N GLY A 103 -9.87 19.49 -8.28
CA GLY A 103 -10.11 20.75 -7.58
C GLY A 103 -11.40 21.48 -7.99
N LYS A 104 -12.07 21.07 -9.09
CA LYS A 104 -13.36 21.61 -9.53
C LYS A 104 -14.56 20.74 -9.12
N GLY A 105 -14.34 19.65 -8.38
CA GLY A 105 -15.38 18.72 -7.95
C GLY A 105 -15.78 17.66 -9.00
N GLU A 106 -15.13 17.61 -10.17
CA GLU A 106 -15.35 16.52 -11.13
C GLU A 106 -14.77 15.20 -10.61
N VAL A 107 -15.54 14.12 -10.73
CA VAL A 107 -15.10 12.76 -10.40
C VAL A 107 -14.60 12.06 -11.67
N ARG A 108 -13.39 11.51 -11.63
CA ARG A 108 -12.79 10.74 -12.73
C ARG A 108 -12.36 9.36 -12.25
N SER A 109 -12.58 8.33 -13.07
CA SER A 109 -12.03 7.00 -12.81
C SER A 109 -10.59 6.92 -13.32
N PHE A 110 -9.66 6.52 -12.47
CA PHE A 110 -8.31 6.15 -12.89
C PHE A 110 -8.23 4.64 -13.07
N ARG A 111 -7.83 4.20 -14.27
CA ARG A 111 -7.86 2.79 -14.67
C ARG A 111 -6.47 2.24 -14.91
N ALA A 112 -6.28 0.96 -14.56
CA ALA A 112 -5.03 0.26 -14.75
C ALA A 112 -4.69 0.18 -16.24
N ARG A 113 -3.48 0.61 -16.61
CA ARG A 113 -2.93 0.42 -17.96
C ARG A 113 -2.25 -0.94 -18.12
N ASP A 114 -1.89 -1.56 -17.01
CA ASP A 114 -1.15 -2.82 -16.96
C ASP A 114 -1.85 -3.80 -16.03
N GLU A 115 -1.51 -5.08 -16.19
CA GLU A 115 -1.98 -6.16 -15.33
C GLU A 115 -0.88 -6.53 -14.33
N GLY A 116 -1.29 -6.90 -13.11
CA GLY A 116 -0.39 -7.32 -12.05
C GLY A 116 -1.07 -7.28 -10.69
N TYR A 117 -0.32 -7.62 -9.65
CA TYR A 117 -0.72 -7.45 -8.27
C TYR A 117 -0.35 -6.06 -7.76
N VAL A 118 -1.19 -5.47 -6.93
CA VAL A 118 -0.84 -4.25 -6.19
C VAL A 118 0.18 -4.62 -5.13
N VAL A 119 1.41 -4.16 -5.31
CA VAL A 119 2.53 -4.44 -4.38
C VAL A 119 2.54 -3.42 -3.25
N PHE A 120 2.31 -2.15 -3.57
CA PHE A 120 2.46 -1.06 -2.62
C PHE A 120 1.62 0.16 -3.02
N ILE A 121 1.12 0.88 -2.03
CA ILE A 121 0.45 2.18 -2.20
C ILE A 121 1.07 3.14 -1.20
N HIS A 122 1.63 4.23 -1.71
CA HIS A 122 2.25 5.28 -0.91
C HIS A 122 1.56 6.61 -1.16
N GLU A 123 1.25 7.33 -0.09
CA GLU A 123 0.82 8.73 -0.13
C GLU A 123 2.01 9.63 0.17
N ASP A 124 2.20 10.69 -0.63
CA ASP A 124 3.04 11.83 -0.24
C ASP A 124 2.21 12.78 0.63
N PRO A 125 2.45 12.83 1.96
CA PRO A 125 1.60 13.60 2.87
C PRO A 125 1.73 15.12 2.68
N ILE A 126 2.82 15.59 2.04
CA ILE A 126 3.15 17.01 1.91
C ILE A 126 2.61 17.58 0.59
N ALA A 127 2.47 16.74 -0.44
CA ALA A 127 2.01 17.18 -1.76
C ALA A 127 0.57 17.74 -1.73
N ARG A 128 0.37 18.89 -2.38
CA ARG A 128 -0.94 19.48 -2.65
C ARG A 128 -1.00 19.92 -4.13
N PRO A 129 -1.92 19.39 -4.95
CA PRO A 129 -2.90 18.31 -4.67
C PRO A 129 -2.25 16.99 -4.21
N MET A 130 -3.04 16.11 -3.58
CA MET A 130 -2.56 14.84 -3.02
C MET A 130 -1.91 14.00 -4.11
N ARG A 131 -0.76 13.40 -3.79
CA ARG A 131 -0.01 12.53 -4.71
C ARG A 131 0.13 11.14 -4.12
N TYR A 132 -0.07 10.15 -4.97
CA TYR A 132 0.06 8.75 -4.64
C TYR A 132 0.97 8.04 -5.64
N THR A 133 1.79 7.14 -5.10
CA THR A 133 2.59 6.20 -5.86
C THR A 133 2.05 4.81 -5.61
N LEU A 134 1.52 4.18 -6.66
CA LEU A 134 1.06 2.80 -6.64
C LEU A 134 2.06 1.95 -7.43
N VAL A 135 2.44 0.80 -6.88
CA VAL A 135 3.38 -0.13 -7.52
C VAL A 135 2.63 -1.39 -7.90
N LEU A 136 2.64 -1.72 -9.19
CA LEU A 136 2.13 -2.98 -9.71
C LEU A 136 3.30 -3.94 -9.95
N GLY A 137 3.16 -5.18 -9.51
CA GLY A 137 4.11 -6.25 -9.78
C GLY A 137 3.47 -7.36 -10.59
N SER A 138 4.19 -7.91 -11.56
CA SER A 138 3.65 -8.93 -12.47
C SER A 138 4.43 -10.23 -12.38
N GLU A 139 5.42 -10.43 -13.25
CA GLU A 139 6.36 -11.56 -13.16
C GLU A 139 7.11 -11.53 -11.84
N GLY A 140 7.49 -12.71 -11.32
CA GLY A 140 8.24 -12.84 -10.07
C GLY A 140 7.48 -12.48 -8.79
N VAL A 141 6.18 -12.25 -8.85
CA VAL A 141 5.36 -11.90 -7.68
C VAL A 141 4.62 -13.10 -7.13
N ARG A 142 4.66 -13.27 -5.80
CA ARG A 142 3.85 -14.26 -5.08
C ARG A 142 2.98 -13.58 -4.04
N VAL A 143 1.68 -13.86 -4.07
CA VAL A 143 0.74 -13.45 -3.02
C VAL A 143 0.48 -14.62 -2.08
N ARG A 144 0.52 -14.37 -0.78
CA ARG A 144 0.23 -15.36 0.27
C ARG A 144 -0.53 -14.71 1.41
N GLU A 145 -1.22 -15.52 2.20
CA GLU A 145 -1.81 -15.02 3.44
C GLU A 145 -0.71 -14.65 4.46
N LEU A 146 -0.95 -13.58 5.20
CA LEU A 146 -0.21 -13.23 6.40
C LEU A 146 -0.49 -14.33 7.44
N ARG A 147 0.48 -15.22 7.65
CA ARG A 147 0.37 -16.22 8.70
C ARG A 147 0.44 -15.50 10.04
N GLY A 148 -0.68 -15.49 10.76
CA GLY A 148 -0.70 -15.08 12.16
C GLY A 148 0.26 -15.94 12.97
N GLY A 149 1.15 -15.29 13.72
CA GLY A 149 1.90 -15.93 14.79
C GLY A 149 1.00 -16.27 15.97
#